data_AF-A0A367KVN6-F1
#
_entry.id   AF-A0A367KVN6-F1
#
_cell.length_a   1.000
_cell.length_b   1.000
_cell.length_c   1.000
_cell.angle_alpha   90.00
_cell.angle_beta   90.00
_cell.angle_gamma   90.00
#
_symmetry.space_group_name_H-M   'P 1'
#
loop_
_entity.id
_entity.type
_entity.pdbx_description
1 polymer ?
#
loop_
_entity_poly.entity_id
_entity_poly.type
_entity_poly.pdbx_seq_one_letter_code
_entity_poly.pdbx_strand_id
1 'polypeptide(L)'
;MLRQTVRHASSLSKPEKFLQTIVLSNGATYTVRTTSPTRSQIRLTKDTRNHPLWNPAMLKEGVTDESEQLTKFQKRFGDLDLGDISWIESDEAVSTTMKKAVASGGYNKKAANAKGKKK
;
A
#
# COMPACT_ATOMS: atom_id res chain seq x y z
N MET A 1 39.43 39.14 17.56
CA MET A 1 38.25 38.51 18.19
C MET A 1 38.37 37.00 18.07
N LEU A 2 38.70 36.30 19.17
CA LEU A 2 38.77 34.82 19.19
C LEU A 2 37.37 34.26 19.42
N ARG A 3 36.86 33.43 18.50
CA ARG A 3 35.61 32.69 18.67
C ARG A 3 35.87 31.44 19.52
N GLN A 4 35.34 31.42 20.73
CA GLN A 4 35.35 30.23 21.58
C GLN A 4 34.42 29.18 20.97
N THR A 5 34.91 27.95 20.82
CA THR A 5 34.09 26.80 20.45
C THR A 5 33.54 26.16 21.73
N VAL A 6 32.22 26.27 21.94
CA VAL A 6 31.53 25.63 23.05
C VAL A 6 31.38 24.14 22.73
N ARG A 7 31.96 23.27 23.56
CA ARG A 7 31.74 21.82 23.45
C ARG A 7 30.65 21.40 24.44
N HIS A 8 29.53 20.92 23.94
CA HIS A 8 28.48 20.34 24.75
C HIS A 8 28.88 18.92 25.15
N ALA A 9 29.19 18.71 26.44
CA ALA A 9 29.33 17.38 27.00
C ALA A 9 27.92 16.77 27.14
N SER A 10 27.59 15.79 26.30
CA SER A 10 26.36 15.01 26.47
C SER A 10 26.57 14.00 27.59
N SER A 11 25.77 14.08 28.66
CA SER A 11 25.68 12.99 29.61
C SER A 11 25.05 11.78 28.92
N LEU A 12 25.66 10.61 29.02
CA LEU A 12 25.06 9.35 28.53
C LEU A 12 23.94 8.92 29.50
N SER A 13 22.83 9.66 29.51
CA SER A 13 21.60 9.19 30.13
C SER A 13 20.96 8.16 29.20
N LYS A 14 20.63 6.98 29.74
CA LYS A 14 19.92 5.95 28.97
C LYS A 14 18.49 6.46 28.71
N PRO A 15 17.94 6.24 27.50
CA PRO A 15 16.57 6.64 27.21
C PRO A 15 15.60 5.90 28.12
N GLU A 16 14.50 6.58 28.47
CA GLU A 16 13.42 6.00 29.26
C GLU A 16 12.78 4.82 28.51
N LYS A 17 12.39 3.79 29.27
CA LYS A 17 11.78 2.56 28.75
C LYS A 17 10.35 2.42 29.25
N PHE A 18 9.40 2.52 28.33
CA PHE A 18 7.96 2.39 28.55
C PHE A 18 7.51 0.95 28.33
N LEU A 19 6.41 0.55 28.99
CA LEU A 19 5.75 -0.72 28.75
C LEU A 19 4.78 -0.58 27.58
N GLN A 20 4.87 -1.50 26.64
CA GLN A 20 4.05 -1.51 25.45
C GLN A 20 3.47 -2.90 25.22
N THR A 21 2.15 -2.98 25.07
CA THR A 21 1.46 -4.21 24.68
C THR A 21 1.41 -4.29 23.17
N ILE A 22 1.79 -5.43 22.62
CA ILE A 22 1.79 -5.70 21.18
C ILE A 22 0.71 -6.76 20.94
N VAL A 23 -0.22 -6.46 20.03
CA VAL A 23 -1.28 -7.36 19.58
C VAL A 23 -0.89 -7.89 18.21
N LEU A 24 -0.76 -9.21 18.11
CA LEU A 24 -0.48 -9.95 16.88
C LEU A 24 -1.74 -10.07 16.01
N SER A 25 -1.56 -10.49 14.76
CA SER A 25 -2.66 -10.63 13.80
C SER A 25 -3.71 -11.66 14.20
N ASN A 26 -3.30 -12.69 14.97
CA ASN A 26 -4.19 -13.70 15.55
C ASN A 26 -4.86 -13.27 16.86
N GLY A 27 -4.65 -12.02 17.30
CA GLY A 27 -5.16 -11.49 18.56
C GLY A 27 -4.35 -11.86 19.80
N ALA A 28 -3.30 -12.67 19.67
CA ALA A 28 -2.40 -12.93 20.79
C ALA A 28 -1.67 -11.64 21.21
N THR A 29 -1.33 -11.52 22.50
CA THR A 29 -0.75 -10.30 23.06
C THR A 29 0.49 -10.59 23.88
N TYR A 30 1.46 -9.68 23.83
CA TYR A 30 2.64 -9.72 24.69
C TYR A 30 3.09 -8.31 25.06
N THR A 31 3.76 -8.17 26.21
CA THR A 31 4.20 -6.87 26.73
C THR A 31 5.72 -6.76 26.69
N VAL A 32 6.25 -5.68 26.11
CA VAL A 32 7.69 -5.41 25.96
C VAL A 32 8.04 -4.02 26.45
N ARG A 33 9.27 -3.86 26.96
CA ARG A 33 9.83 -2.54 27.26
C ARG A 33 10.41 -1.91 25.99
N THR A 34 9.82 -0.81 25.52
CA THR A 34 10.25 -0.05 24.34
C THR A 34 10.64 1.38 24.73
N THR A 35 11.39 2.06 23.88
CA THR A 35 11.79 3.48 24.10
C THR A 35 10.81 4.47 23.48
N SER A 36 9.71 3.98 22.91
CA SER A 36 8.72 4.82 22.24
C SER A 36 7.61 5.20 23.21
N PRO A 37 7.34 6.50 23.42
CA PRO A 37 6.30 6.95 24.35
C PRO A 37 4.90 7.03 23.72
N THR A 38 4.79 6.94 22.39
CA THR A 38 3.57 7.38 21.66
C THR A 38 2.39 6.42 21.73
N ARG A 39 2.63 5.12 21.91
CA ARG A 39 1.54 4.15 21.91
C ARG A 39 1.77 3.06 22.95
N SER A 40 0.84 2.96 23.91
CA SER A 40 0.83 1.87 24.89
C SER A 40 0.42 0.52 24.29
N GLN A 41 -0.34 0.52 23.19
CA GLN A 41 -0.83 -0.70 22.53
C GLN A 41 -0.65 -0.66 21.01
N ILE A 42 0.29 -1.42 20.44
CA ILE A 42 0.47 -1.53 18.98
C ILE A 42 -0.23 -2.78 18.45
N ARG A 43 -1.03 -2.63 17.38
CA ARG A 43 -1.59 -3.76 16.61
C ARG A 43 -0.75 -3.99 15.38
N LEU A 44 -0.27 -5.21 15.19
CA LEU A 44 0.53 -5.61 14.03
C LEU A 44 -0.39 -6.16 12.94
N THR A 45 -0.32 -5.56 11.75
CA THR A 45 -0.97 -6.06 10.54
C THR A 45 -0.11 -7.09 9.81
N LYS A 46 1.21 -7.06 9.99
CA LYS A 46 2.17 -8.03 9.45
C LYS A 46 3.02 -8.59 10.60
N ASP A 47 3.06 -9.91 10.74
CA ASP A 47 3.80 -10.62 11.79
C ASP A 47 4.36 -11.97 11.27
N THR A 48 5.05 -12.71 12.13
CA THR A 48 5.65 -14.00 11.76
C THR A 48 4.62 -15.10 11.42
N ARG A 49 3.34 -14.93 11.77
CA ARG A 49 2.29 -15.91 11.48
C ARG A 49 1.61 -15.65 10.15
N ASN A 50 1.56 -14.39 9.71
CA ASN A 50 0.93 -13.99 8.46
C ASN A 50 1.89 -13.75 7.28
N HIS A 51 3.19 -13.94 7.51
CA HIS A 51 4.21 -13.68 6.51
C HIS A 51 4.65 -15.00 5.84
N PRO A 52 4.69 -15.03 4.49
CA PRO A 52 4.84 -16.27 3.72
C PRO A 52 6.14 -17.03 3.99
N LEU A 53 7.20 -16.31 4.37
CA LEU A 53 8.49 -16.92 4.72
C LEU A 53 8.39 -17.89 5.92
N TRP A 54 7.57 -17.56 6.92
CA TRP A 54 7.44 -18.36 8.15
C TRP A 54 6.18 -19.23 8.16
N ASN A 55 5.20 -18.90 7.32
CA ASN A 55 4.01 -19.71 7.10
C ASN A 55 3.83 -20.02 5.61
N PRO A 56 4.49 -21.06 5.07
CA PRO A 56 4.43 -21.39 3.65
C PRO A 56 3.05 -21.89 3.22
N ALA A 57 2.19 -22.33 4.15
CA ALA A 57 0.81 -22.72 3.84
C ALA A 57 -0.02 -21.53 3.33
N MET A 58 0.24 -20.32 3.83
CA MET A 58 -0.42 -19.10 3.35
C MET A 58 -0.06 -18.74 1.91
N LEU A 59 1.07 -19.23 1.39
CA LEU A 59 1.42 -19.03 -0.01
C LEU A 59 0.40 -19.71 -0.95
N LYS A 60 -0.28 -20.76 -0.47
CA LYS A 60 -1.33 -21.48 -1.23
C LYS A 60 -2.66 -20.72 -1.27
N GLU A 61 -2.95 -19.90 -0.26
CA GLU A 61 -4.18 -19.11 -0.18
C GLU A 61 -4.14 -17.87 -1.10
N GLY A 62 -3.02 -17.64 -1.79
CA GLY A 62 -2.82 -16.54 -2.73
C GLY A 62 -2.07 -15.39 -2.09
N VAL A 63 -1.07 -14.88 -2.80
CA VAL A 63 -0.35 -13.67 -2.41
C VAL A 63 -1.36 -12.51 -2.44
N THR A 64 -1.61 -11.89 -1.30
CA THR A 64 -2.39 -10.65 -1.24
C THR A 64 -1.73 -9.61 -2.16
N ASP A 65 -2.46 -9.10 -3.15
CA ASP A 65 -1.94 -8.11 -4.10
C ASP A 65 -1.59 -6.81 -3.39
N GLU A 66 -0.31 -6.65 -3.02
CA GLU A 66 0.20 -5.44 -2.38
C GLU A 66 0.26 -4.26 -3.36
N SER A 67 0.17 -4.51 -4.67
CA SER A 67 0.26 -3.49 -5.72
C SER A 67 -1.12 -2.94 -6.15
N GLU A 68 -2.22 -3.52 -5.66
CA GLU A 68 -3.60 -3.22 -6.05
C GLU A 68 -3.85 -3.24 -7.58
N GLN A 69 -2.95 -3.84 -8.36
CA GLN A 69 -3.04 -3.82 -9.82
C GLN A 69 -4.15 -4.75 -10.30
N LEU A 70 -4.29 -5.92 -9.67
CA LEU A 70 -5.35 -6.88 -9.97
C LEU A 70 -6.71 -6.30 -9.60
N THR A 71 -6.81 -5.66 -8.43
CA THR A 71 -8.07 -5.02 -8.01
C THR A 71 -8.43 -3.82 -8.88
N LYS A 72 -7.44 -3.03 -9.34
CA LYS A 72 -7.68 -1.95 -10.32
C LYS A 72 -8.13 -2.50 -11.66
N PHE A 73 -7.53 -3.58 -12.15
CA PHE A 73 -7.95 -4.23 -13.39
C PHE A 73 -9.37 -4.80 -13.27
N GLN A 74 -9.66 -5.56 -12.22
CA GLN A 74 -10.99 -6.12 -11.98
C GLN A 74 -12.07 -5.03 -11.85
N LYS A 75 -11.77 -3.90 -11.22
CA LYS A 75 -12.70 -2.76 -11.18
C LYS A 75 -12.95 -2.12 -12.55
N ARG A 76 -11.98 -2.18 -13.45
CA ARG A 76 -12.07 -1.56 -14.79
C ARG A 76 -12.71 -2.49 -15.82
N PHE A 77 -12.44 -3.78 -15.72
CA PHE A 77 -12.74 -4.76 -16.76
C PHE A 77 -13.51 -5.98 -16.25
N GLY A 78 -13.73 -6.12 -14.94
CA GLY A 78 -14.38 -7.30 -14.35
C GLY A 78 -15.91 -7.35 -14.49
N ASP A 79 -16.53 -6.27 -14.96
CA ASP A 79 -17.97 -6.19 -15.26
C ASP A 79 -18.25 -6.33 -16.77
N LEU A 80 -17.22 -6.54 -17.60
CA LEU A 80 -17.44 -6.89 -18.99
C LEU A 80 -17.85 -8.37 -19.05
N ASP A 81 -19.07 -8.63 -19.50
CA ASP A 81 -19.50 -9.97 -19.85
C ASP A 81 -18.57 -10.53 -20.93
N LEU A 82 -17.82 -11.57 -20.58
CA LEU A 82 -16.84 -12.20 -21.47
C LEU A 82 -17.53 -12.88 -22.68
N GLY A 83 -18.87 -13.01 -22.67
CA GLY A 83 -19.68 -13.46 -23.81
C GLY A 83 -19.81 -12.44 -24.95
N ASP A 84 -19.64 -11.14 -24.67
CA ASP A 84 -19.78 -10.05 -25.65
C ASP A 84 -18.43 -9.60 -26.26
N ILE A 85 -17.40 -10.47 -26.22
CA ILE A 85 -16.08 -10.18 -26.84
C ILE A 85 -16.05 -10.55 -28.33
N SER A 86 -17.16 -10.36 -29.05
CA SER A 86 -17.24 -10.54 -30.51
C SER A 86 -16.34 -9.57 -31.29
N TRP A 87 -15.85 -8.51 -30.64
CA TRP A 87 -14.91 -7.54 -31.23
C TRP A 87 -13.47 -8.07 -31.37
N ILE A 88 -13.08 -9.11 -30.62
CA ILE A 88 -11.71 -9.66 -30.63
C ILE A 88 -11.52 -10.78 -31.68
N GLU A 89 -12.63 -11.35 -32.15
CA GLU A 89 -12.60 -12.40 -33.19
C GLU A 89 -12.42 -11.82 -34.60
N SER A 90 -12.59 -10.50 -34.76
CA SER A 90 -12.42 -9.80 -36.04
C SER A 90 -11.18 -8.90 -36.01
N ASP A 91 -10.02 -9.45 -36.35
CA ASP A 91 -8.73 -8.75 -36.46
C ASP A 91 -8.80 -7.44 -37.30
N GLU A 92 -9.73 -7.35 -38.26
CA GLU A 92 -9.97 -6.17 -39.07
C GLU A 92 -10.63 -5.00 -38.30
N ALA A 93 -11.55 -5.29 -37.38
CA ALA A 93 -12.30 -4.29 -36.63
C ALA A 93 -11.44 -3.62 -35.55
N VAL A 94 -10.50 -4.38 -34.96
CA VAL A 94 -9.52 -3.87 -33.99
C VAL A 94 -8.60 -2.85 -34.64
N SER A 95 -8.14 -3.12 -35.88
CA SER A 95 -7.24 -2.21 -36.60
C SER A 95 -7.91 -0.87 -36.96
N THR A 96 -9.21 -0.91 -37.30
CA THR A 96 -9.98 0.26 -37.70
C THR A 96 -10.38 1.11 -36.49
N THR A 97 -10.74 0.47 -35.38
CA THR A 97 -11.06 1.15 -34.12
C THR A 97 -9.82 1.75 -33.45
N MET A 98 -8.67 1.06 -33.47
CA MET A 98 -7.40 1.60 -33.00
C MET A 98 -6.89 2.78 -33.84
N LYS A 99 -6.98 2.70 -35.18
CA LYS A 99 -6.65 3.83 -36.07
C LYS A 99 -7.54 5.04 -35.80
N LYS A 100 -8.83 4.83 -35.54
CA LYS A 100 -9.79 5.89 -35.21
C LYS A 100 -9.52 6.51 -33.84
N ALA A 101 -9.17 5.72 -32.82
CA ALA A 101 -8.82 6.21 -31.49
C ALA A 101 -7.49 7.00 -31.48
N VAL A 102 -6.52 6.58 -32.29
CA VAL A 102 -5.27 7.33 -32.53
C VAL A 102 -5.55 8.64 -33.26
N ALA A 103 -6.44 8.64 -34.25
CA ALA A 103 -6.83 9.84 -34.99
C ALA A 103 -7.68 10.83 -34.15
N SER A 104 -8.45 10.34 -33.18
CA SER A 104 -9.32 11.19 -32.35
C SER A 104 -8.61 11.89 -31.18
N GLY A 105 -7.28 11.75 -31.07
CA GLY A 105 -6.50 12.34 -29.98
C GLY A 105 -6.67 11.54 -28.69
N GLY A 106 -5.55 11.01 -28.19
CA GLY A 106 -5.51 10.12 -27.04
C GLY A 106 -6.25 10.63 -25.80
N TYR A 107 -6.72 9.67 -25.00
CA TYR A 107 -7.43 9.82 -23.73
C TYR A 107 -7.10 11.11 -22.97
N ASN A 108 -8.08 12.02 -22.92
CA ASN A 108 -8.05 13.20 -22.06
C ASN A 108 -8.01 12.75 -20.59
N LYS A 109 -6.81 12.75 -19.97
CA LYS A 109 -6.67 12.71 -18.52
C LYS A 109 -7.24 14.01 -17.96
N LYS A 110 -8.54 14.04 -17.65
CA LYS A 110 -9.07 15.11 -16.80
C LYS A 110 -8.44 14.98 -15.42
N ALA A 111 -7.79 16.07 -15.05
CA ALA A 111 -7.02 16.31 -13.85
C ALA A 111 -7.70 15.82 -12.56
N ALA A 112 -6.93 15.07 -11.76
CA ALA A 112 -7.14 14.97 -10.34
C ALA A 112 -6.76 16.31 -9.69
N ASN A 113 -7.75 17.18 -9.40
CA ASN A 113 -7.80 17.98 -8.17
C ASN A 113 -9.04 18.87 -8.11
N ALA A 114 -9.93 18.63 -7.14
CA ALA A 114 -10.82 19.64 -6.54
C ALA A 114 -11.47 19.09 -5.25
N LYS A 115 -10.65 18.77 -4.23
CA LYS A 115 -11.11 18.84 -2.84
C LYS A 115 -10.86 20.26 -2.34
N GLY A 116 -11.91 21.08 -2.25
CA GLY A 116 -11.82 22.39 -1.64
C GLY A 116 -13.13 23.20 -1.70
N LYS A 117 -13.76 23.33 -0.52
CA LYS A 117 -14.68 24.38 -0.04
C LYS A 117 -16.22 24.22 -0.17
N LYS A 118 -16.78 24.12 1.05
CA LYS A 118 -18.02 24.73 1.61
C LYS A 118 -19.36 24.02 1.35
N LYS A 119 -19.86 23.35 2.39
CA LYS A 119 -20.84 23.97 3.30
C LYS A 119 -20.67 23.38 4.71
#